data_AF-A0A0F9RLJ2-F1
#
_entry.id   AF-A0A0F9RLJ2-F1
#
_cell.length_a   1.000
_cell.length_b   1.000
_cell.length_c   1.000
_cell.angle_alpha   90.00
_cell.angle_beta   90.00
_cell.angle_gamma   90.00
#
_symmetry.space_group_name_H-M   'P 1'
#
loop_
_entity.id
_entity.type
_entity.pdbx_description
1 polymer ?
#
loop_
_entity_poly.entity_id
_entity_poly.type
_entity_poly.pdbx_seq_one_letter_code
_entity_poly.pdbx_strand_id
1 'polypeptide(L)'
;YREIMDWAGAIDVKPDYRMRPGVLKQFCSNGEGVRDGYRRRFVETPGVVAGKKNMIGTSLVIQKLIPQVPAVIEELRQITKATWSIEGDEFDSPLALSRVMRQLACGFYLRWDWPDGKPDFEWLEARKNWNCDVRDILKRSRKGLDSPLLVYLAAKAGRINVPSWAPWAAVRDRPVPPTVPVWKDPFIVNAAIQWGQKDGGIIWYQHKALGERIAKKTRWPHYGAGTDADLARDPVIICSVKAQGTGKNLQHYSRNLLTTLPGSGQVFEQVAGRTHRPGQMADEVTIDWFGHTSELAASMGSIIEDAEFIQQTKGHVQKVLYATRI
;
A
#
# COMPACT_ATOMS: atom_id res chain seq x y z
N TYR A 1 -24.02 -16.82 -8.49
CA TYR A 1 -22.91 -15.88 -8.82
C TYR A 1 -23.39 -14.48 -9.16
N ARG A 2 -24.57 -14.26 -9.79
CA ARG A 2 -25.15 -12.91 -9.96
C ARG A 2 -25.37 -12.21 -8.62
N GLU A 3 -25.97 -12.90 -7.65
CA GLU A 3 -26.27 -12.31 -6.33
C GLU A 3 -25.04 -11.77 -5.58
N ILE A 4 -23.89 -12.47 -5.60
CA ILE A 4 -22.67 -11.97 -4.93
C ILE A 4 -22.21 -10.66 -5.58
N MET A 5 -22.24 -10.58 -6.92
CA MET A 5 -21.88 -9.36 -7.65
C MET A 5 -22.92 -8.26 -7.45
N ASP A 6 -24.20 -8.61 -7.32
CA ASP A 6 -25.29 -7.66 -7.05
C ASP A 6 -25.18 -7.08 -5.63
N TRP A 7 -24.79 -7.91 -4.66
CA TRP A 7 -24.53 -7.50 -3.28
C TRP A 7 -23.27 -6.64 -3.19
N ALA A 8 -22.18 -7.04 -3.84
CA ALA A 8 -20.97 -6.23 -3.98
C ALA A 8 -21.29 -4.86 -4.61
N GLY A 9 -22.11 -4.86 -5.67
CA GLY A 9 -22.59 -3.64 -6.33
C GLY A 9 -23.40 -2.69 -5.44
N ALA A 10 -24.04 -3.21 -4.38
CA ALA A 10 -24.84 -2.45 -3.44
C ALA A 10 -24.08 -2.05 -2.15
N ILE A 11 -23.02 -2.80 -1.79
CA ILE A 11 -22.33 -2.66 -0.51
C ILE A 11 -20.94 -2.03 -0.69
N ASP A 12 -20.19 -2.32 -1.75
CA ASP A 12 -18.78 -1.87 -1.87
C ASP A 12 -18.64 -0.35 -2.07
N VAL A 13 -17.46 0.21 -1.75
CA VAL A 13 -17.17 1.64 -1.93
C VAL A 13 -17.00 1.99 -3.41
N LYS A 14 -16.30 1.13 -4.15
CA LYS A 14 -15.97 1.30 -5.56
C LYS A 14 -16.36 0.04 -6.33
N PRO A 15 -17.67 -0.26 -6.43
CA PRO A 15 -18.11 -1.45 -7.14
C PRO A 15 -17.87 -1.28 -8.64
N ASP A 16 -17.55 -2.37 -9.33
CA ASP A 16 -17.46 -2.40 -10.80
C ASP A 16 -18.79 -2.03 -11.46
N TYR A 17 -19.91 -2.28 -10.78
CA TYR A 17 -21.25 -1.90 -11.20
C TYR A 17 -22.12 -1.53 -9.99
N ARG A 18 -22.72 -0.34 -9.98
CA ARG A 18 -23.59 0.09 -8.88
C ARG A 18 -24.97 -0.57 -8.97
N MET A 19 -25.37 -1.21 -7.88
CA MET A 19 -26.68 -1.84 -7.73
C MET A 19 -27.54 -1.15 -6.69
N ARG A 20 -28.85 -1.15 -6.93
CA ARG A 20 -29.81 -0.74 -5.89
C ARG A 20 -29.81 -1.81 -4.79
N PRO A 21 -29.91 -1.41 -3.51
CA PRO A 21 -29.85 -2.35 -2.39
C PRO A 21 -30.85 -3.51 -2.40
N GLY A 22 -32.02 -3.32 -3.02
CA GLY A 22 -33.03 -4.38 -3.18
C GLY A 22 -33.36 -5.10 -1.86
N VAL A 23 -33.25 -6.43 -1.88
CA VAL A 23 -33.52 -7.31 -0.73
C VAL A 23 -32.62 -7.05 0.47
N LEU A 24 -31.45 -6.43 0.30
CA LEU A 24 -30.56 -6.11 1.42
C LEU A 24 -31.20 -5.13 2.41
N LYS A 25 -32.17 -4.31 1.97
CA LYS A 25 -32.93 -3.42 2.86
C LYS A 25 -33.76 -4.18 3.89
N GLN A 26 -34.09 -5.44 3.66
CA GLN A 26 -34.82 -6.27 4.63
C GLN A 26 -33.97 -6.53 5.89
N PHE A 27 -32.65 -6.39 5.79
CA PHE A 27 -31.75 -6.51 6.93
C PHE A 27 -31.58 -5.19 7.71
N CYS A 28 -32.12 -4.08 7.23
CA CYS A 28 -32.00 -2.77 7.87
C CYS A 28 -33.14 -2.53 8.86
N SER A 29 -32.81 -2.02 10.03
CA SER A 29 -33.77 -1.41 10.96
C SER A 29 -34.11 0.03 10.54
N ASN A 30 -35.11 0.65 11.17
CA ASN A 30 -35.47 2.04 10.90
C ASN A 30 -34.25 2.97 11.11
N GLY A 31 -33.88 3.74 10.08
CA GLY A 31 -32.73 4.65 10.10
C GLY A 31 -31.39 4.02 9.73
N GLU A 32 -31.30 2.69 9.54
CA GLU A 32 -30.07 2.02 9.14
C GLU A 32 -29.83 2.12 7.62
N GLY A 33 -28.57 2.33 7.25
CA GLY A 33 -28.09 2.08 5.90
C GLY A 33 -27.94 0.58 5.63
N VAL A 34 -27.75 0.25 4.35
CA VAL A 34 -27.62 -1.14 3.88
C VAL A 34 -26.40 -1.85 4.47
N ARG A 35 -25.31 -1.09 4.66
CA ARG A 35 -24.10 -1.59 5.31
C ARG A 35 -24.30 -1.88 6.79
N ASP A 36 -25.13 -1.10 7.48
CA ASP A 36 -25.42 -1.28 8.91
C ASP A 36 -26.21 -2.57 9.14
N GLY A 37 -27.27 -2.78 8.34
CA GLY A 37 -28.06 -4.02 8.38
C GLY A 37 -27.22 -5.27 8.05
N TYR A 38 -26.34 -5.17 7.04
CA TYR A 38 -25.37 -6.22 6.72
C TYR A 38 -24.41 -6.50 7.90
N ARG A 39 -23.82 -5.46 8.48
CA ARG A 39 -22.89 -5.57 9.62
C ARG A 39 -23.54 -6.25 10.81
N ARG A 40 -24.76 -5.83 11.18
CA ARG A 40 -25.48 -6.40 12.32
C ARG A 40 -25.61 -7.91 12.16
N ARG A 41 -26.09 -8.35 10.99
CA ARG A 41 -26.20 -9.76 10.64
C ARG A 41 -24.84 -10.48 10.63
N PHE A 42 -23.79 -9.85 10.11
CA PHE A 42 -22.43 -10.39 10.11
C PHE A 42 -21.93 -10.64 11.54
N VAL A 43 -22.12 -9.69 12.45
CA VAL A 43 -21.70 -9.78 13.86
C VAL A 43 -22.54 -10.78 14.66
N GLU A 44 -23.83 -10.89 14.37
CA GLU A 44 -24.75 -11.84 15.02
C GLU A 44 -24.59 -13.29 14.52
N THR A 45 -23.81 -13.51 13.46
CA THR A 45 -23.61 -14.85 12.88
C THR A 45 -22.83 -15.74 13.86
N PRO A 46 -23.37 -16.91 14.25
CA PRO A 46 -22.67 -17.84 15.13
C PRO A 46 -21.26 -18.17 14.62
N GLY A 47 -20.27 -18.09 15.51
CA GLY A 47 -18.85 -18.29 15.17
C GLY A 47 -18.10 -17.03 14.73
N VAL A 48 -18.79 -15.89 14.53
CA VAL A 48 -18.14 -14.59 14.32
C VAL A 48 -17.89 -13.92 15.66
N VAL A 49 -16.63 -13.62 15.96
CA VAL A 49 -16.25 -12.82 17.13
C VAL A 49 -15.94 -11.40 16.68
N ALA A 50 -16.86 -10.47 16.92
CA ALA A 50 -16.61 -9.05 16.72
C ALA A 50 -16.11 -8.41 18.02
N GLY A 51 -15.00 -7.67 17.94
CA GLY A 51 -14.39 -7.02 19.10
C GLY A 51 -15.23 -5.85 19.60
N LYS A 52 -15.40 -5.74 20.93
CA LYS A 52 -16.01 -4.56 21.58
C LYS A 52 -15.10 -3.33 21.45
N LYS A 53 -15.71 -2.15 21.60
CA LYS A 53 -15.06 -0.83 21.55
C LYS A 53 -14.06 -0.69 22.70
N ASN A 54 -12.81 -1.07 22.49
CA ASN A 54 -11.74 -0.83 23.46
C ASN A 54 -11.18 0.57 23.19
N MET A 55 -11.67 1.56 23.94
CA MET A 55 -10.96 2.82 24.06
C MET A 55 -9.66 2.54 24.80
N ILE A 56 -8.55 2.65 24.09
CA ILE A 56 -7.21 2.62 24.71
C ILE A 56 -7.07 4.00 25.37
N GLY A 57 -6.59 4.05 26.63
CA GLY A 57 -6.43 5.30 27.38
C GLY A 57 -5.32 6.24 26.88
N THR A 58 -4.90 6.09 25.62
CA THR A 58 -3.85 6.88 24.96
C THR A 58 -4.45 7.56 23.73
N SER A 59 -4.11 8.81 23.48
CA SER A 59 -4.55 9.53 22.27
C SER A 59 -3.76 9.05 21.05
N LEU A 60 -4.38 9.20 19.87
CA LEU A 60 -3.72 8.98 18.59
C LEU A 60 -3.75 10.26 17.77
N VAL A 61 -2.58 10.78 17.42
CA VAL A 61 -2.42 11.93 16.55
C VAL A 61 -1.80 11.49 15.23
N ILE A 62 -2.38 11.93 14.12
CA ILE A 62 -1.84 11.71 12.78
C ILE A 62 -1.49 13.08 12.21
N GLN A 63 -0.20 13.34 12.02
CA GLN A 63 0.28 14.64 11.57
C GLN A 63 0.85 14.55 10.15
N LYS A 64 0.40 15.45 9.28
CA LYS A 64 0.99 15.60 7.95
C LYS A 64 2.26 16.46 8.01
N LEU A 65 3.38 15.90 7.55
CA LEU A 65 4.63 16.62 7.35
C LEU A 65 4.82 16.95 5.87
N ILE A 66 5.35 18.15 5.59
CA ILE A 66 5.59 18.65 4.24
C ILE A 66 7.07 19.06 4.10
N PRO A 67 8.00 18.10 3.94
CA PRO A 67 9.37 18.43 3.58
C PRO A 67 9.42 19.21 2.26
N GLN A 68 10.32 20.17 2.15
CA GLN A 68 10.52 20.93 0.92
C GLN A 68 11.02 20.00 -0.19
N VAL A 69 10.31 19.99 -1.32
CA VAL A 69 10.67 19.18 -2.48
C VAL A 69 11.73 19.91 -3.31
N PRO A 70 12.90 19.32 -3.57
CA PRO A 70 13.91 19.92 -4.43
C PRO A 70 13.41 20.12 -5.86
N ALA A 71 13.83 21.21 -6.51
CA ALA A 71 13.42 21.54 -7.89
C ALA A 71 13.70 20.39 -8.87
N VAL A 72 14.87 19.75 -8.77
CA VAL A 72 15.25 18.60 -9.61
C VAL A 72 14.26 17.43 -9.50
N ILE A 73 13.66 17.22 -8.32
CA ILE A 73 12.68 16.16 -8.10
C ILE A 73 11.34 16.54 -8.68
N GLU A 74 10.92 17.80 -8.50
CA GLU A 74 9.65 18.27 -9.03
C GLU A 74 9.67 18.33 -10.57
N GLU A 75 10.74 18.84 -11.18
CA GLU A 75 10.95 18.82 -12.63
C GLU A 75 10.90 17.40 -13.17
N LEU A 76 11.64 16.47 -12.54
CA LEU A 76 11.63 15.08 -12.97
C LEU A 76 10.24 14.44 -12.85
N ARG A 77 9.50 14.74 -11.78
CA ARG A 77 8.11 14.28 -11.59
C ARG A 77 7.18 14.81 -12.69
N GLN A 78 7.28 16.09 -13.04
CA GLN A 78 6.45 16.69 -14.09
C GLN A 78 6.76 16.08 -15.46
N ILE A 79 8.04 15.96 -15.82
CA ILE A 79 8.47 15.32 -17.07
C ILE A 79 8.01 13.86 -17.12
N THR A 80 8.20 13.12 -16.02
CA THR A 80 7.82 11.70 -15.91
C THR A 80 6.31 11.51 -16.10
N LYS A 81 5.51 12.38 -15.49
CA LYS A 81 4.04 12.35 -15.60
C LYS A 81 3.55 12.74 -17.00
N ALA A 82 4.21 13.69 -17.66
CA ALA A 82 3.84 14.16 -18.99
C ALA A 82 4.25 13.16 -20.09
N THR A 83 5.46 12.61 -20.00
CA THR A 83 6.03 11.73 -21.04
C THR A 83 5.74 10.26 -20.83
N TRP A 84 5.24 9.86 -19.65
CA TRP A 84 5.10 8.45 -19.27
C TRP A 84 6.41 7.67 -19.40
N SER A 85 7.53 8.34 -19.17
CA SER A 85 8.87 7.76 -19.25
C SER A 85 9.77 8.33 -18.17
N ILE A 86 10.85 7.62 -17.84
CA ILE A 86 11.90 8.12 -16.95
C ILE A 86 13.27 7.78 -17.54
N GLU A 87 14.07 8.80 -17.83
CA GLU A 87 15.41 8.66 -18.41
C GLU A 87 15.46 7.72 -19.65
N GLY A 88 14.43 7.75 -20.48
CA GLY A 88 14.30 6.92 -21.68
C GLY A 88 13.55 5.60 -21.49
N ASP A 89 13.24 5.20 -20.26
CA ASP A 89 12.45 4.01 -19.96
C ASP A 89 10.94 4.34 -19.94
N GLU A 90 10.19 3.88 -20.94
CA GLU A 90 8.73 4.07 -21.03
C GLU A 90 7.93 3.16 -20.09
N PHE A 91 6.81 3.66 -19.57
CA PHE A 91 5.89 2.89 -18.74
C PHE A 91 4.79 2.19 -19.56
N ASP A 92 4.51 0.94 -19.21
CA ASP A 92 3.49 0.10 -19.84
C ASP A 92 2.07 0.24 -19.23
N SER A 93 1.94 0.99 -18.14
CA SER A 93 0.71 1.04 -17.35
C SER A 93 0.63 2.23 -16.39
N PRO A 94 -0.60 2.70 -16.06
CA PRO A 94 -0.80 3.73 -15.03
C PRO A 94 -0.26 3.31 -13.65
N LEU A 95 -0.25 2.00 -13.36
CA LEU A 95 0.29 1.44 -12.11
C LEU A 95 1.81 1.57 -12.06
N ALA A 96 2.50 1.32 -13.18
CA ALA A 96 3.95 1.54 -13.27
C ALA A 96 4.30 3.02 -13.05
N LEU A 97 3.58 3.93 -13.71
CA LEU A 97 3.74 5.37 -13.50
C LEU A 97 3.49 5.75 -12.03
N SER A 98 2.37 5.35 -11.44
CA SER A 98 2.04 5.64 -10.03
C SER A 98 3.12 5.14 -9.07
N ARG A 99 3.66 3.94 -9.31
CA ARG A 99 4.76 3.38 -8.52
C ARG A 99 6.02 4.23 -8.63
N VAL A 100 6.41 4.67 -9.82
CA VAL A 100 7.59 5.51 -10.01
C VAL A 100 7.38 6.90 -9.41
N MET A 101 6.20 7.50 -9.55
CA MET A 101 5.89 8.79 -8.93
C MET A 101 6.03 8.77 -7.40
N ARG A 102 5.65 7.65 -6.76
CA ARG A 102 5.88 7.44 -5.31
C ARG A 102 7.36 7.28 -4.95
N GLN A 103 8.16 6.65 -5.81
CA GLN A 103 9.62 6.58 -5.61
C GLN A 103 10.25 7.97 -5.77
N LEU A 104 9.88 8.72 -6.81
CA LEU A 104 10.38 10.07 -7.05
C LEU A 104 10.02 11.02 -5.91
N ALA A 105 8.84 10.86 -5.29
CA ALA A 105 8.50 11.57 -4.07
C ALA A 105 9.48 11.29 -2.92
N CYS A 106 10.22 10.18 -2.94
CA CYS A 106 11.30 9.89 -1.99
C CYS A 106 12.70 10.29 -2.48
N GLY A 107 12.80 10.91 -3.67
CA GLY A 107 14.06 11.41 -4.24
C GLY A 107 14.88 10.39 -5.05
N PHE A 108 14.29 9.24 -5.39
CA PHE A 108 14.95 8.19 -6.18
C PHE A 108 13.97 7.47 -7.10
N TYR A 109 14.47 6.61 -7.98
CA TYR A 109 13.65 5.62 -8.66
C TYR A 109 14.43 4.31 -8.84
N LEU A 110 13.73 3.20 -9.08
CA LEU A 110 14.35 1.92 -9.36
C LEU A 110 14.49 1.73 -10.87
N ARG A 111 15.71 1.40 -11.31
CA ARG A 111 16.02 1.04 -12.69
C ARG A 111 16.44 -0.42 -12.75
N TRP A 112 16.14 -1.12 -13.85
CA TRP A 112 16.72 -2.44 -14.10
C TRP A 112 18.23 -2.34 -14.32
N ASP A 113 18.94 -3.26 -13.70
CA ASP A 113 20.38 -3.44 -13.86
C ASP A 113 20.59 -4.65 -14.78
N TRP A 114 20.69 -4.36 -16.08
CA TRP A 114 20.81 -5.38 -17.11
C TRP A 114 22.24 -5.91 -17.18
N PRO A 115 22.43 -7.24 -17.34
CA PRO A 115 23.75 -7.80 -17.64
C PRO A 115 24.40 -7.09 -18.83
N ASP A 116 25.64 -6.65 -18.66
CA ASP A 116 26.41 -5.89 -19.65
C ASP A 116 25.74 -4.60 -20.16
N GLY A 117 24.75 -4.07 -19.43
CA GLY A 117 23.98 -2.90 -19.84
C GLY A 117 23.05 -3.14 -21.03
N LYS A 118 22.75 -4.40 -21.38
CA LYS A 118 21.95 -4.76 -22.55
C LYS A 118 20.54 -5.22 -22.16
N PRO A 119 19.50 -4.42 -22.44
CA PRO A 119 18.12 -4.86 -22.24
C PRO A 119 17.77 -6.09 -23.07
N ASP A 120 17.07 -7.06 -22.46
CA ASP A 120 16.45 -8.16 -23.19
C ASP A 120 15.14 -7.66 -23.81
N PHE A 121 15.24 -7.09 -25.01
CA PHE A 121 14.10 -6.53 -25.74
C PHE A 121 13.04 -7.58 -26.07
N GLU A 122 13.44 -8.82 -26.35
CA GLU A 122 12.53 -9.93 -26.61
C GLU A 122 11.68 -10.23 -25.36
N TRP A 123 12.33 -10.30 -24.19
CA TRP A 123 11.64 -10.47 -22.92
C TRP A 123 10.71 -9.29 -22.60
N LEU A 124 11.17 -8.07 -22.82
CA LEU A 124 10.38 -6.86 -22.57
C LEU A 124 9.13 -6.78 -23.44
N GLU A 125 9.27 -7.04 -24.73
CA GLU A 125 8.17 -7.00 -25.69
C GLU A 125 7.17 -8.11 -25.43
N ALA A 126 7.64 -9.34 -25.23
CA ALA A 126 6.78 -10.47 -24.88
C ALA A 126 6.02 -10.23 -23.57
N ARG A 127 6.69 -9.70 -22.54
CA ARG A 127 6.07 -9.32 -21.26
C ARG A 127 5.02 -8.22 -21.43
N LYS A 128 5.32 -7.18 -22.22
CA LYS A 128 4.40 -6.08 -22.51
C LYS A 128 3.13 -6.61 -23.19
N ASN A 129 3.30 -7.37 -24.26
CA ASN A 129 2.18 -7.92 -25.05
C ASN A 129 1.31 -8.86 -24.21
N TRP A 130 1.94 -9.73 -23.42
CA TRP A 130 1.22 -10.59 -22.47
C TRP A 130 0.41 -9.79 -21.44
N ASN A 131 0.99 -8.76 -20.82
CA ASN A 131 0.28 -7.95 -19.84
C ASN A 131 -0.86 -7.14 -20.45
N CYS A 132 -0.74 -6.70 -21.71
CA CYS A 132 -1.82 -6.07 -22.46
C CYS A 132 -3.00 -7.04 -22.67
N ASP A 133 -2.73 -8.24 -23.20
CA ASP A 133 -3.77 -9.26 -23.42
C ASP A 133 -4.45 -9.68 -22.11
N VAL A 134 -3.67 -9.90 -21.05
CA VAL A 134 -4.20 -10.21 -19.71
C VAL A 134 -5.13 -9.11 -19.22
N ARG A 135 -4.74 -7.84 -19.36
CA ARG A 135 -5.57 -6.70 -18.96
C ARG A 135 -6.88 -6.67 -19.74
N ASP A 136 -6.84 -6.91 -21.04
CA ASP A 136 -8.04 -6.91 -21.89
C ASP A 136 -8.98 -8.09 -21.61
N ILE A 137 -8.43 -9.24 -21.23
CA ILE A 137 -9.22 -10.38 -20.73
C ILE A 137 -9.89 -10.03 -19.40
N LEU A 138 -9.16 -9.42 -18.47
CA LEU A 138 -9.66 -9.06 -17.14
C LEU A 138 -10.78 -8.02 -17.20
N LYS A 139 -10.77 -7.08 -18.16
CA LYS A 139 -11.88 -6.13 -18.39
C LYS A 139 -13.23 -6.81 -18.62
N ARG A 140 -13.22 -8.06 -19.13
CA ARG A 140 -14.45 -8.81 -19.43
C ARG A 140 -14.94 -9.65 -18.25
N SER A 141 -14.20 -9.69 -17.14
CA SER A 141 -14.52 -10.38 -15.88
C SER A 141 -15.21 -11.73 -16.06
N ARG A 142 -14.66 -12.59 -16.94
CA ARG A 142 -15.23 -13.92 -17.21
C ARG A 142 -14.92 -14.88 -16.06
N LYS A 143 -15.89 -15.70 -15.67
CA LYS A 143 -15.74 -16.71 -14.62
C LYS A 143 -14.55 -17.63 -14.91
N GLY A 144 -13.61 -17.73 -13.97
CA GLY A 144 -12.39 -18.53 -14.12
C GLY A 144 -11.24 -17.82 -14.85
N LEU A 145 -11.37 -16.51 -15.13
CA LEU A 145 -10.38 -15.62 -15.73
C LEU A 145 -10.35 -14.25 -15.02
N ASP A 146 -10.71 -14.23 -13.74
CA ASP A 146 -10.91 -13.04 -12.90
C ASP A 146 -9.63 -12.59 -12.17
N SER A 147 -8.51 -13.28 -12.38
CA SER A 147 -7.21 -12.83 -11.92
C SER A 147 -6.11 -13.12 -12.94
N PRO A 148 -5.00 -12.37 -12.95
CA PRO A 148 -3.85 -12.64 -13.81
C PRO A 148 -3.35 -14.09 -13.71
N LEU A 149 -3.37 -14.67 -12.51
CA LEU A 149 -2.98 -16.05 -12.28
C LEU A 149 -3.90 -17.04 -13.00
N LEU A 150 -5.22 -16.81 -12.96
CA LEU A 150 -6.18 -17.67 -13.64
C LEU A 150 -6.08 -17.57 -15.16
N VAL A 151 -5.85 -16.37 -15.69
CA VAL A 151 -5.57 -16.16 -17.13
C VAL A 151 -4.32 -16.93 -17.54
N TYR A 152 -3.24 -16.81 -16.76
CA TYR A 152 -2.00 -17.57 -16.97
C TYR A 152 -2.24 -19.09 -16.97
N LEU A 153 -2.94 -19.62 -15.95
CA LEU A 153 -3.21 -21.06 -15.86
C LEU A 153 -4.08 -21.55 -17.03
N ALA A 154 -5.06 -20.74 -17.46
CA ALA A 154 -5.92 -21.07 -18.59
C ALA A 154 -5.15 -21.05 -19.92
N ALA A 155 -4.28 -20.06 -20.16
CA ALA A 155 -3.43 -19.98 -21.35
C ALA A 155 -2.42 -21.14 -21.38
N LYS A 156 -1.77 -21.42 -20.25
CA LYS A 156 -0.87 -22.56 -20.09
C LYS A 156 -1.54 -23.90 -20.37
N ALA A 157 -2.79 -24.06 -19.94
CA ALA A 157 -3.58 -25.26 -20.17
C ALA A 157 -4.24 -25.31 -21.56
N GLY A 158 -4.02 -24.32 -22.44
CA GLY A 158 -4.65 -24.24 -23.77
C GLY A 158 -6.16 -24.01 -23.74
N ARG A 159 -6.74 -23.64 -22.60
CA ARG A 159 -8.19 -23.39 -22.44
C ARG A 159 -8.63 -22.08 -23.07
N ILE A 160 -7.69 -21.15 -23.24
CA ILE A 160 -7.89 -19.89 -23.95
C ILE A 160 -6.76 -19.72 -24.96
N ASN A 161 -7.11 -19.19 -26.13
CA ASN A 161 -6.10 -18.79 -27.10
C ASN A 161 -5.75 -17.31 -26.87
N VAL A 162 -4.51 -17.06 -26.50
CA VAL A 162 -3.96 -15.72 -26.27
C VAL A 162 -2.72 -15.59 -27.16
N PRO A 163 -2.71 -14.73 -28.19
CA PRO A 163 -1.60 -14.66 -29.15
C PRO A 163 -0.25 -14.40 -28.49
N SER A 164 -0.22 -13.58 -27.44
CA SER A 164 1.02 -13.29 -26.69
C SER A 164 1.50 -14.42 -25.78
N TRP A 165 0.71 -15.49 -25.57
CA TRP A 165 1.09 -16.59 -24.67
C TRP A 165 2.33 -17.33 -25.16
N ALA A 166 2.39 -17.73 -26.43
CA ALA A 166 3.51 -18.52 -26.94
C ALA A 166 4.84 -17.74 -26.90
N PRO A 167 4.93 -16.48 -27.38
CA PRO A 167 6.12 -15.65 -27.21
C PRO A 167 6.51 -15.46 -25.75
N TRP A 168 5.54 -15.18 -24.88
CA TRP A 168 5.81 -15.00 -23.45
C TRP A 168 6.29 -16.29 -22.77
N ALA A 169 5.67 -17.42 -23.07
CA ALA A 169 6.04 -18.72 -22.50
C ALA A 169 7.47 -19.12 -22.85
N ALA A 170 7.99 -18.72 -24.01
CA ALA A 170 9.37 -19.00 -24.44
C ALA A 170 10.43 -18.25 -23.62
N VAL A 171 10.10 -17.05 -23.11
CA VAL A 171 11.09 -16.15 -22.49
C VAL A 171 10.85 -15.89 -21.01
N ARG A 172 9.66 -16.18 -20.47
CA ARG A 172 9.25 -15.79 -19.11
C ARG A 172 10.13 -16.33 -17.97
N ASP A 173 10.74 -17.48 -18.18
CA ASP A 173 11.57 -18.14 -17.15
C ASP A 173 13.05 -17.67 -17.23
N ARG A 174 13.37 -16.73 -18.14
CA ARG A 174 14.67 -16.01 -18.11
C ARG A 174 14.79 -15.21 -16.81
N PRO A 175 16.02 -15.05 -16.25
CA PRO A 175 16.23 -14.30 -15.02
C PRO A 175 15.71 -12.86 -15.14
N VAL A 176 14.89 -12.45 -14.17
CA VAL A 176 14.47 -11.04 -14.07
C VAL A 176 15.69 -10.22 -13.65
N PRO A 177 16.05 -9.15 -14.39
CA PRO A 177 17.20 -8.32 -14.02
C PRO A 177 16.98 -7.72 -12.63
N PRO A 178 18.03 -7.65 -11.78
CA PRO A 178 17.94 -6.95 -10.52
C PRO A 178 17.56 -5.48 -10.74
N THR A 179 17.11 -4.82 -9.67
CA THR A 179 16.81 -3.38 -9.70
C THR A 179 17.75 -2.65 -8.77
N VAL A 180 18.25 -1.51 -9.23
CA VAL A 180 19.14 -0.64 -8.47
C VAL A 180 18.48 0.73 -8.26
N PRO A 181 18.65 1.35 -7.08
CA PRO A 181 18.11 2.68 -6.84
C PRO A 181 19.01 3.77 -7.45
N VAL A 182 18.42 4.57 -8.34
CA VAL A 182 19.02 5.79 -8.88
C VAL A 182 18.56 6.96 -8.03
N TRP A 183 19.48 7.53 -7.26
CA TRP A 183 19.20 8.67 -6.37
C TRP A 183 19.41 9.99 -7.11
N LYS A 184 18.39 10.84 -7.09
CA LYS A 184 18.48 12.21 -7.62
C LYS A 184 18.69 13.22 -6.51
N ASP A 185 18.01 13.03 -5.38
CA ASP A 185 18.18 13.87 -4.20
C ASP A 185 17.85 13.09 -2.91
N PRO A 186 18.63 13.19 -1.82
CA PRO A 186 18.34 12.50 -0.56
C PRO A 186 17.39 13.26 0.40
N PHE A 187 16.61 14.26 -0.03
CA PHE A 187 15.84 15.12 0.87
C PHE A 187 14.93 14.36 1.86
N ILE A 188 14.24 13.30 1.43
CA ILE A 188 13.42 12.48 2.34
C ILE A 188 14.26 11.64 3.30
N VAL A 189 15.43 11.16 2.87
CA VAL A 189 16.38 10.52 3.78
C VAL A 189 16.79 11.50 4.87
N ASN A 190 17.15 12.72 4.49
CA ASN A 190 17.61 13.74 5.44
C ASN A 190 16.46 14.18 6.37
N ALA A 191 15.25 14.37 5.85
CA ALA A 191 14.06 14.72 6.65
C ALA A 191 13.71 13.61 7.65
N ALA A 192 13.79 12.33 7.26
CA ALA A 192 13.56 11.21 8.16
C ALA A 192 14.62 11.12 9.27
N ILE A 193 15.88 11.39 8.93
CA ILE A 193 16.98 11.44 9.92
C ILE A 193 16.76 12.58 10.91
N GLN A 194 16.45 13.78 10.43
CA GLN A 194 16.16 14.94 11.30
C GLN A 194 14.98 14.66 12.23
N TRP A 195 13.93 14.03 11.71
CA TRP A 195 12.79 13.62 12.52
C TRP A 195 13.18 12.64 13.64
N GLY A 196 13.96 11.61 13.31
CA GLY A 196 14.38 10.59 14.29
C GLY A 196 15.37 11.13 15.34
N GLN A 197 16.22 12.08 14.95
CA GLN A 197 17.18 12.73 15.86
C GLN A 197 16.52 13.58 16.94
N LYS A 198 15.26 14.00 16.76
CA LYS A 198 14.57 14.88 17.69
C LYS A 198 14.26 14.19 19.03
N ASP A 199 13.39 13.17 19.01
CA ASP A 199 12.99 12.46 20.24
C ASP A 199 12.83 10.94 20.04
N GLY A 200 13.49 10.37 19.03
CA GLY A 200 13.39 8.94 18.77
C GLY A 200 12.06 8.49 18.14
N GLY A 201 11.93 7.19 17.93
CA GLY A 201 10.73 6.55 17.42
C GLY A 201 10.99 5.54 16.30
N ILE A 202 9.92 5.15 15.61
CA ILE A 202 9.97 4.18 14.52
C ILE A 202 9.85 4.89 13.18
N ILE A 203 10.85 4.71 12.32
CA ILE A 203 10.80 5.15 10.92
C ILE A 203 10.35 3.97 10.06
N TRP A 204 9.10 4.01 9.63
CA TRP A 204 8.45 3.03 8.78
C TRP A 204 8.69 3.31 7.30
N TYR A 205 9.27 2.35 6.58
CA TYR A 205 9.47 2.45 5.14
C TYR A 205 8.71 1.36 4.36
N GLN A 206 8.28 1.72 3.14
CA GLN A 206 7.78 0.75 2.16
C GLN A 206 8.84 0.41 1.10
N HIS A 207 9.68 1.39 0.75
CA HIS A 207 10.74 1.21 -0.23
C HIS A 207 12.04 0.77 0.44
N LYS A 208 12.49 -0.45 0.12
CA LYS A 208 13.72 -1.05 0.68
C LYS A 208 14.93 -0.13 0.55
N ALA A 209 15.16 0.42 -0.65
CA ALA A 209 16.28 1.33 -0.90
C ALA A 209 16.30 2.56 0.02
N LEU A 210 15.13 3.09 0.39
CA LEU A 210 15.02 4.23 1.30
C LEU A 210 15.41 3.84 2.72
N GLY A 211 14.84 2.74 3.24
CA GLY A 211 15.17 2.23 4.57
C GLY A 211 16.64 1.90 4.74
N GLU A 212 17.22 1.20 3.75
CA GLU A 212 18.65 0.86 3.73
C GLU A 212 19.55 2.10 3.68
N ARG A 213 19.15 3.13 2.92
CA ARG A 213 19.94 4.37 2.84
C ARG A 213 19.89 5.17 4.13
N ILE A 214 18.75 5.24 4.81
CA ILE A 214 18.66 5.86 6.14
C ILE A 214 19.55 5.10 7.12
N ALA A 215 19.41 3.77 7.17
CA ALA A 215 20.19 2.91 8.07
C ALA A 215 21.70 3.03 7.82
N LYS A 216 22.14 3.05 6.57
CA LYS A 216 23.54 3.23 6.21
C LYS A 216 24.09 4.58 6.68
N LYS A 217 23.31 5.66 6.59
CA LYS A 217 23.73 7.00 7.00
C LYS A 217 23.79 7.17 8.51
N THR A 218 22.86 6.57 9.26
CA THR A 218 22.74 6.77 10.71
C THR A 218 23.33 5.67 11.55
N ARG A 219 23.52 4.48 10.97
CA ARG A 219 23.81 3.22 11.67
C ARG A 219 22.73 2.80 12.67
N TRP A 220 21.53 3.37 12.58
CA TRP A 220 20.40 2.91 13.39
C TRP A 220 19.98 1.48 13.00
N PRO A 221 19.48 0.68 13.95
CA PRO A 221 19.01 -0.66 13.67
C PRO A 221 17.95 -0.69 12.57
N HIS A 222 18.13 -1.61 11.63
CA HIS A 222 17.30 -1.77 10.46
C HIS A 222 16.62 -3.15 10.45
N TYR A 223 15.30 -3.14 10.48
CA TYR A 223 14.46 -4.33 10.55
C TYR A 223 13.71 -4.54 9.22
N GLY A 224 14.33 -5.30 8.34
CA GLY A 224 13.78 -5.71 7.04
C GLY A 224 13.15 -7.10 7.05
N ALA A 225 13.16 -7.77 5.89
CA ALA A 225 12.76 -9.17 5.79
C ALA A 225 13.80 -10.07 6.47
N GLY A 226 13.35 -11.08 7.22
CA GLY A 226 14.21 -12.02 7.94
C GLY A 226 14.76 -11.52 9.28
N THR A 227 14.37 -10.32 9.71
CA THR A 227 14.73 -9.74 11.02
C THR A 227 13.50 -9.60 11.92
N ASP A 228 13.69 -9.36 13.21
CA ASP A 228 12.61 -9.16 14.17
C ASP A 228 12.82 -7.89 15.02
N ALA A 229 11.85 -6.97 14.98
CA ALA A 229 11.86 -5.74 15.77
C ALA A 229 11.26 -5.89 17.19
N ASP A 230 10.68 -7.04 17.56
CA ASP A 230 9.92 -7.20 18.82
C ASP A 230 10.77 -6.93 20.08
N LEU A 231 12.07 -7.21 20.00
CA LEU A 231 13.04 -7.01 21.08
C LEU A 231 13.87 -5.73 20.94
N ALA A 232 13.55 -4.88 19.96
CA ALA A 232 14.27 -3.63 19.77
C ALA A 232 14.16 -2.73 21.02
N ARG A 233 15.24 -2.01 21.32
CA ARG A 233 15.30 -1.07 22.46
C ARG A 233 15.94 0.27 22.11
N ASP A 234 16.53 0.39 20.93
CA ASP A 234 17.22 1.59 20.50
C ASP A 234 16.27 2.78 20.39
N PRO A 235 16.74 4.01 20.68
CA PRO A 235 15.88 5.20 20.62
C PRO A 235 15.22 5.41 19.26
N VAL A 236 15.92 5.05 18.17
CA VAL A 236 15.39 5.09 16.80
C VAL A 236 15.59 3.74 16.13
N ILE A 237 14.53 3.25 15.49
CA ILE A 237 14.60 2.05 14.65
C ILE A 237 13.98 2.29 13.29
N ILE A 238 14.46 1.56 12.29
CA ILE A 238 14.01 1.68 10.90
C ILE A 238 13.33 0.37 10.51
N CYS A 239 12.02 0.40 10.28
CA CYS A 239 11.21 -0.80 10.11
C CYS A 239 10.55 -0.87 8.73
N SER A 240 10.63 -2.04 8.09
CA SER A 240 9.81 -2.31 6.91
C SER A 240 8.35 -2.46 7.32
N VAL A 241 7.46 -1.70 6.70
CA VAL A 241 5.99 -1.88 6.85
C VAL A 241 5.59 -3.32 6.50
N LYS A 242 6.17 -3.88 5.43
CA LYS A 242 5.83 -5.22 4.94
C LYS A 242 6.27 -6.32 5.92
N ALA A 243 7.45 -6.20 6.51
CA ALA A 243 8.00 -7.25 7.37
C ALA A 243 7.59 -7.11 8.85
N GLN A 244 7.51 -5.87 9.35
CA GLN A 244 7.34 -5.58 10.78
C GLN A 244 5.97 -4.96 11.12
N GLY A 245 5.15 -4.64 10.12
CA GLY A 245 3.82 -4.06 10.33
C GLY A 245 2.79 -5.03 10.95
N THR A 246 3.10 -6.33 11.02
CA THR A 246 2.19 -7.37 11.55
C THR A 246 2.80 -8.12 12.73
N GLY A 247 1.99 -8.41 13.76
CA GLY A 247 2.34 -9.33 14.84
C GLY A 247 3.43 -8.86 15.83
N LYS A 248 3.82 -7.58 15.81
CA LYS A 248 4.85 -7.03 16.72
C LYS A 248 4.25 -6.22 17.88
N ASN A 249 4.96 -6.23 19.01
CA ASN A 249 4.65 -5.54 20.26
C ASN A 249 5.62 -4.36 20.44
N LEU A 250 5.33 -3.26 19.77
CA LEU A 250 6.20 -2.07 19.75
C LEU A 250 5.63 -0.94 20.62
N GLN A 251 4.80 -1.26 21.62
CA GLN A 251 4.10 -0.27 22.47
C GLN A 251 5.04 0.60 23.31
N HIS A 252 6.33 0.26 23.41
CA HIS A 252 7.29 1.11 24.11
C HIS A 252 7.76 2.30 23.25
N TYR A 253 7.43 2.32 21.95
CA TYR A 253 7.54 3.51 21.10
C TYR A 253 6.19 4.21 20.99
N SER A 254 6.19 5.52 21.17
CA SER A 254 5.01 6.37 20.99
C SER A 254 5.05 7.21 19.70
N ARG A 255 6.22 7.38 19.09
CA ARG A 255 6.40 8.19 17.87
C ARG A 255 6.65 7.32 16.65
N ASN A 256 5.96 7.63 15.56
CA ASN A 256 6.05 6.91 14.29
C ASN A 256 6.20 7.90 13.15
N LEU A 257 7.10 7.61 12.21
CA LEU A 257 7.20 8.28 10.93
C LEU A 257 6.94 7.30 9.80
N LEU A 258 5.89 7.53 9.01
CA LEU A 258 5.66 6.84 7.74
C LEU A 258 6.32 7.64 6.62
N THR A 259 7.46 7.15 6.11
CA THR A 259 8.16 7.83 5.01
C THR A 259 7.32 7.86 3.73
N THR A 260 6.46 6.86 3.56
CA THR A 260 5.39 6.82 2.57
C THR A 260 4.16 6.20 3.19
N LEU A 261 3.03 6.89 3.11
CA LEU A 261 1.77 6.41 3.65
C LEU A 261 1.31 5.13 2.92
N PRO A 262 0.86 4.08 3.62
CA PRO A 262 0.36 2.88 2.97
C PRO A 262 -0.86 3.17 2.10
N GLY A 263 -1.05 2.38 1.04
CA GLY A 263 -2.15 2.60 0.08
C GLY A 263 -3.50 2.02 0.49
N SER A 264 -3.64 1.49 1.72
CA SER A 264 -4.88 0.84 2.17
C SER A 264 -5.11 1.05 3.66
N GLY A 265 -6.36 1.19 4.07
CA GLY A 265 -6.74 1.33 5.48
C GLY A 265 -6.33 0.15 6.35
N GLN A 266 -6.37 -1.08 5.81
CA GLN A 266 -5.97 -2.29 6.54
C GLN A 266 -4.49 -2.28 6.93
N VAL A 267 -3.59 -1.92 6.00
CA VAL A 267 -2.15 -1.85 6.29
C VAL A 267 -1.87 -0.72 7.28
N PHE A 268 -2.57 0.42 7.17
CA PHE A 268 -2.45 1.50 8.14
C PHE A 268 -2.84 1.04 9.55
N GLU A 269 -3.98 0.38 9.71
CA GLU A 269 -4.45 -0.14 11.01
C GLU A 269 -3.45 -1.13 11.61
N GLN A 270 -2.86 -1.99 10.78
CA GLN A 270 -1.84 -2.95 11.23
C GLN A 270 -0.60 -2.26 11.79
N VAL A 271 -0.08 -1.24 11.08
CA VAL A 271 1.11 -0.47 11.51
C VAL A 271 0.80 0.37 12.75
N ALA A 272 -0.28 1.15 12.73
CA ALA A 272 -0.70 1.97 13.87
C ALA A 272 -0.97 1.11 15.12
N GLY A 273 -1.50 -0.10 14.93
CA GLY A 273 -1.73 -1.07 16.00
C GLY A 273 -0.47 -1.75 16.55
N ARG A 274 0.74 -1.37 16.11
CA ARG A 274 2.01 -1.80 16.74
C ARG A 274 2.37 -0.94 17.94
N THR A 275 2.07 0.36 17.88
CA THR A 275 2.40 1.36 18.91
C THR A 275 1.15 1.80 19.69
N HIS A 276 0.03 2.05 19.01
CA HIS A 276 -1.25 2.37 19.64
C HIS A 276 -2.03 1.10 20.00
N ARG A 277 -1.58 0.43 21.07
CA ARG A 277 -2.08 -0.88 21.53
C ARG A 277 -2.10 -0.93 23.06
N PRO A 278 -2.92 -1.79 23.71
CA PRO A 278 -2.87 -1.97 25.17
C PRO A 278 -1.45 -2.26 25.66
N GLY A 279 -1.05 -1.64 26.77
CA GLY A 279 0.32 -1.64 27.28
C GLY A 279 1.18 -0.46 26.83
N GLN A 280 0.64 0.45 26.01
CA GLN A 280 1.24 1.76 25.77
C GLN A 280 1.22 2.60 27.05
N MET A 281 2.36 3.18 27.40
CA MET A 281 2.55 3.97 28.63
C MET A 281 2.57 5.47 28.36
N ALA A 282 2.74 5.90 27.11
CA ALA A 282 2.62 7.30 26.73
C ALA A 282 1.16 7.74 26.68
N ASP A 283 0.90 8.99 27.09
CA ASP A 283 -0.43 9.61 27.00
C ASP A 283 -0.87 9.77 25.53
N GLU A 284 0.08 9.90 24.62
CA GLU A 284 -0.14 10.11 23.19
C GLU A 284 0.78 9.25 22.33
N VAL A 285 0.21 8.69 21.27
CA VAL A 285 0.94 8.08 20.15
C VAL A 285 0.81 8.97 18.92
N THR A 286 1.93 9.33 18.31
CA THR A 286 1.95 10.11 17.06
C THR A 286 2.31 9.25 15.87
N ILE A 287 1.63 9.51 14.75
CA ILE A 287 1.93 8.98 13.42
C ILE A 287 2.12 10.15 12.47
N ASP A 288 3.36 10.52 12.30
CA ASP A 288 3.79 11.53 11.36
C ASP A 288 3.96 10.88 9.99
N TRP A 289 3.64 11.58 8.91
CA TRP A 289 3.80 11.05 7.56
C TRP A 289 4.17 12.13 6.56
N PHE A 290 4.96 11.77 5.55
CA PHE A 290 5.33 12.70 4.49
C PHE A 290 4.25 12.79 3.41
N GLY A 291 3.60 13.95 3.33
CA GLY A 291 2.53 14.28 2.40
C GLY A 291 2.85 15.46 1.48
N HIS A 292 4.12 15.66 1.17
CA HIS A 292 4.68 16.76 0.38
C HIS A 292 4.38 16.71 -1.11
N THR A 293 3.81 15.61 -1.61
CA THR A 293 3.44 15.45 -3.02
C THR A 293 1.98 15.04 -3.14
N SER A 294 1.35 15.39 -4.28
CA SER A 294 -0.06 15.07 -4.51
C SER A 294 -0.36 13.57 -4.45
N GLU A 295 0.55 12.72 -4.92
CA GLU A 295 0.40 11.27 -4.92
C GLU A 295 0.44 10.67 -3.51
N LEU A 296 1.30 11.21 -2.64
CA LEU A 296 1.34 10.80 -1.24
C LEU A 296 0.15 11.36 -0.47
N ALA A 297 -0.23 12.62 -0.72
CA ALA A 297 -1.38 13.25 -0.08
C ALA A 297 -2.70 12.53 -0.38
N ALA A 298 -2.90 12.08 -1.63
CA ALA A 298 -4.07 11.31 -2.03
C ALA A 298 -4.20 9.95 -1.31
N SER A 299 -3.10 9.39 -0.81
CA SER A 299 -3.11 8.11 -0.08
C SER A 299 -3.93 8.21 1.22
N MET A 300 -3.96 9.38 1.88
CA MET A 300 -4.74 9.56 3.11
C MET A 300 -6.24 9.45 2.85
N GLY A 301 -6.73 10.03 1.75
CA GLY A 301 -8.13 9.91 1.34
C GLY A 301 -8.53 8.45 1.11
N SER A 302 -7.67 7.69 0.43
CA SER A 302 -7.91 6.25 0.19
C SER A 302 -7.96 5.44 1.50
N ILE A 303 -7.07 5.76 2.46
CA ILE A 303 -7.07 5.11 3.78
C ILE A 303 -8.36 5.40 4.54
N ILE A 304 -8.86 6.64 4.49
CA ILE A 304 -10.10 7.04 5.17
C ILE A 304 -11.29 6.30 4.55
N GLU A 305 -11.41 6.31 3.22
CA GLU A 305 -12.49 5.60 2.50
C GLU A 305 -12.50 4.10 2.83
N ASP A 306 -11.34 3.45 2.80
CA ASP A 306 -11.19 2.04 3.18
C ASP A 306 -11.58 1.80 4.64
N ALA A 307 -11.15 2.68 5.54
CA ALA A 307 -11.42 2.55 6.96
C ALA A 307 -12.92 2.72 7.27
N GLU A 308 -13.59 3.69 6.64
CA GLU A 308 -15.03 3.89 6.77
C GLU A 308 -15.78 2.64 6.34
N PHE A 309 -15.38 2.05 5.21
CA PHE A 309 -15.97 0.81 4.72
C PHE A 309 -15.74 -0.37 5.67
N ILE A 310 -14.51 -0.58 6.14
CA ILE A 310 -14.18 -1.66 7.08
C ILE A 310 -14.98 -1.49 8.38
N GLN A 311 -15.08 -0.27 8.90
CA GLN A 311 -15.83 0.02 10.12
C GLN A 311 -17.33 -0.20 9.93
N GLN A 312 -17.89 0.27 8.81
CA GLN A 312 -19.31 0.12 8.50
C GLN A 312 -19.69 -1.34 8.29
N THR A 313 -18.83 -2.14 7.66
CA THR A 313 -19.15 -3.54 7.32
C THR A 313 -18.79 -4.55 8.41
N LYS A 314 -17.67 -4.36 9.12
CA LYS A 314 -17.18 -5.31 10.15
C LYS A 314 -17.40 -4.83 11.57
N GLY A 315 -17.69 -3.55 11.76
CA GLY A 315 -17.94 -2.95 13.07
C GLY A 315 -16.75 -2.68 13.95
N HIS A 316 -15.54 -3.00 13.48
CA HIS A 316 -14.31 -2.67 14.18
C HIS A 316 -13.96 -1.20 13.97
N VAL A 317 -13.84 -0.46 15.07
CA VAL A 317 -13.40 0.93 15.02
C VAL A 317 -12.01 1.02 14.39
N GLN A 318 -11.85 1.88 13.39
CA GLN A 318 -10.57 2.07 12.69
C GLN A 318 -9.82 3.27 13.26
N LYS A 319 -8.52 3.12 13.53
CA LYS A 319 -7.64 4.13 14.16
C LYS A 319 -7.69 5.47 13.47
N VAL A 320 -7.58 5.45 12.15
CA VAL A 320 -7.56 6.67 11.33
C VAL A 320 -8.85 7.50 11.44
N LEU A 321 -9.98 6.88 11.82
CA LEU A 321 -11.28 7.57 11.90
C LEU A 321 -11.53 8.27 13.23
N TYR A 322 -10.90 7.82 14.33
CA TYR A 322 -11.01 8.48 15.63
C TYR A 322 -9.75 9.27 16.03
N ALA A 323 -8.63 9.08 15.32
CA ALA A 323 -7.42 9.85 15.53
C ALA A 323 -7.66 11.35 15.27
N THR A 324 -7.00 12.19 16.08
CA THR A 324 -6.88 13.61 15.79
C THR A 324 -5.94 13.77 14.59
N ARG A 325 -6.41 14.43 13.53
CA ARG A 325 -5.62 14.66 12.31
C ARG A 325 -5.23 16.14 12.24
N ILE A 326 -3.93 16.41 12.10
CA ILE A 326 -3.34 17.77 12.12
C ILE A 326 -2.53 18.02 10.86
#